data_AF-A0A970JTR7-F1
#
_entry.id   AF-A0A970JTR7-F1
#
_cell.length_a   1.000
_cell.length_b   1.000
_cell.length_c   1.000
_cell.angle_alpha   90.00
_cell.angle_beta   90.00
_cell.angle_gamma   90.00
#
_symmetry.space_group_name_H-M   'P 1'
#
loop_
_entity.id
_entity.type
_entity.pdbx_description
1 polymer ?
#
loop_
_entity_poly.entity_id
_entity_poly.type
_entity_poly.pdbx_seq_one_letter_code
_entity_poly.pdbx_strand_id
1 'polypeptide(L)'
;MDVQNNEWQVVVFFLGGQEFAISVDKTREILRWPGSRPIPDSHPAMIGITSVRGEVMPLVDLRTYFGIAPKMSLESSKVIIAEFNESKLGFAVDAVERIYGIDPSELDSTLTNAVLGNSILYVIKRKDANVLIPDYEAIIQAAAPAFDTTLSVDLDRVAELAAPLGDLSRFRILVAEDSPLIRTQICDVLNRGGFTGITQVADGKEAWDRLAVKNERYDLLITDVEMPRLDGVTLVKQIKAHPELRRLPVIIYSSIMAQDVRVKISGAGADAHVTKPELPRMVEKACRLLANSKKKQAAAR
;
A
#
# COMPACT_ATOMS: atom_id res chain seq x y z
N MET A 1 -11.08 -2.30 -27.54
CA MET A 1 -10.47 -1.29 -26.67
C MET A 1 -9.43 -2.03 -25.88
N ASP A 2 -8.17 -1.76 -26.13
CA ASP A 2 -7.06 -2.48 -25.53
C ASP A 2 -7.17 -2.40 -24.01
N VAL A 3 -7.46 -3.55 -23.39
CA VAL A 3 -7.17 -3.74 -21.97
C VAL A 3 -5.66 -3.62 -21.92
N GLN A 4 -5.14 -2.47 -21.48
CA GLN A 4 -3.72 -2.35 -21.15
C GLN A 4 -3.45 -3.49 -20.17
N ASN A 5 -2.79 -4.54 -20.66
CA ASN A 5 -2.32 -5.64 -19.84
C ASN A 5 -1.29 -5.00 -18.92
N ASN A 6 -1.71 -4.64 -17.71
CA ASN A 6 -0.87 -3.96 -16.75
C ASN A 6 0.05 -5.04 -16.16
N GLU A 7 1.05 -5.44 -16.95
CA GLU A 7 2.03 -6.44 -16.55
C GLU A 7 2.74 -5.92 -15.30
N TRP A 8 2.57 -6.64 -14.18
CA TRP A 8 3.28 -6.33 -12.96
C TRP A 8 4.76 -6.62 -13.18
N GLN A 9 5.60 -5.59 -13.14
CA GLN A 9 7.04 -5.74 -13.31
C GLN A 9 7.74 -5.67 -11.96
N VAL A 10 8.60 -6.65 -11.70
CA VAL A 10 9.39 -6.68 -10.47
C VAL A 10 10.88 -6.84 -10.75
N VAL A 11 11.68 -6.29 -9.85
CA VAL A 11 13.11 -6.57 -9.75
C VAL A 11 13.28 -7.75 -8.79
N VAL A 12 13.83 -8.86 -9.29
CA VAL A 12 14.16 -10.03 -8.45
C VAL A 12 15.55 -9.87 -7.86
N PHE A 13 15.69 -10.18 -6.57
CA PHE A 13 16.94 -10.11 -5.81
C PHE A 13 17.07 -11.28 -4.85
N PHE A 14 18.28 -11.47 -4.32
CA PHE A 14 18.62 -12.60 -3.47
C PHE A 14 18.96 -12.17 -2.05
N LEU A 15 18.53 -12.99 -1.08
CA LEU A 15 18.98 -12.94 0.32
C LEU A 15 19.28 -14.38 0.78
N GLY A 16 20.53 -14.69 1.11
CA GLY A 16 20.93 -16.01 1.57
C GLY A 16 20.65 -17.16 0.57
N GLY A 17 20.44 -16.84 -0.71
CA GLY A 17 20.02 -17.79 -1.76
C GLY A 17 18.50 -17.93 -1.95
N GLN A 18 17.68 -17.25 -1.15
CA GLN A 18 16.23 -17.14 -1.36
C GLN A 18 15.93 -15.95 -2.30
N GLU A 19 15.03 -16.16 -3.27
CA GLU A 19 14.56 -15.12 -4.19
C GLU A 19 13.46 -14.27 -3.56
N PHE A 20 13.60 -12.96 -3.72
CA PHE A 20 12.62 -11.94 -3.33
C PHE A 20 12.38 -10.98 -4.49
N ALA A 21 11.31 -10.20 -4.42
CA ALA A 21 10.97 -9.23 -5.45
C ALA A 21 10.51 -7.88 -4.88
N ILE A 22 10.78 -6.81 -5.63
CA ILE A 22 10.22 -5.47 -5.40
C ILE A 22 9.61 -4.95 -6.69
N SER A 23 8.52 -4.19 -6.59
CA SER A 23 7.91 -3.51 -7.74
C SER A 23 8.92 -2.58 -8.43
N VAL A 24 8.93 -2.61 -9.77
CA VAL A 24 9.72 -1.67 -10.58
C VAL A 24 9.25 -0.23 -10.35
N ASP A 25 7.96 0.01 -10.14
CA ASP A 25 7.39 1.35 -9.94
C ASP A 25 7.93 2.04 -8.67
N LYS A 26 8.29 1.22 -7.66
CA LYS A 26 8.92 1.68 -6.41
C LYS A 26 10.43 1.76 -6.50
N THR A 27 11.05 1.10 -7.47
CA THR A 27 12.51 1.04 -7.60
C THR A 27 13.03 2.25 -8.39
N ARG A 28 14.01 2.97 -7.82
CA ARG A 28 14.61 4.14 -8.44
C ARG A 28 15.96 3.84 -9.07
N GLU A 29 16.84 3.16 -8.35
CA GLU A 29 18.14 2.76 -8.85
C GLU A 29 18.71 1.59 -8.03
N ILE A 30 19.65 0.85 -8.62
CA ILE A 30 20.37 -0.23 -7.95
C ILE A 30 21.83 0.14 -7.90
N LEU A 31 22.38 0.21 -6.70
CA LEU A 31 23.74 0.64 -6.43
C LEU A 31 24.60 -0.51 -5.89
N ARG A 32 25.93 -0.36 -6.01
CA ARG A 32 26.85 -1.07 -5.13
C ARG A 32 26.78 -0.45 -3.74
N TRP A 33 27.14 -1.20 -2.71
CA TRP A 33 27.22 -0.71 -1.34
C TRP A 33 27.86 0.69 -1.26
N PRO A 34 27.11 1.73 -0.85
CA PRO A 34 27.61 3.12 -0.81
C PRO A 34 28.32 3.44 0.52
N GLY A 35 28.40 2.49 1.45
CA GLY A 35 28.76 2.75 2.83
C GLY A 35 27.58 3.26 3.65
N SER A 36 27.68 3.12 4.98
CA SER A 36 26.66 3.60 5.92
C SER A 36 27.31 4.29 7.13
N ARG A 37 26.49 5.08 7.83
CA ARG A 37 26.79 5.61 9.17
C ARG A 37 25.65 5.21 10.11
N PRO A 38 25.93 4.56 11.24
CA PRO A 38 24.90 4.03 12.13
C PRO A 38 24.02 5.16 12.68
N ILE A 39 22.75 4.84 12.91
CA ILE A 39 21.80 5.71 13.59
C ILE A 39 21.70 5.21 15.04
N PRO A 40 21.86 6.08 16.05
CA PRO A 40 21.66 5.69 17.45
C PRO A 40 20.23 5.21 17.70
N ASP A 41 20.07 4.22 18.59
CA ASP A 41 18.78 3.69 19.05
C ASP A 41 17.81 3.23 17.94
N SER A 42 18.36 2.81 16.79
CA SER A 42 17.57 2.33 15.66
C SER A 42 17.27 0.83 15.72
N HIS A 43 16.25 0.40 14.96
CA HIS A 43 15.94 -1.02 14.77
C HIS A 43 17.17 -1.81 14.28
N PRO A 44 17.40 -3.07 14.69
CA PRO A 44 18.59 -3.84 14.27
C PRO A 44 18.77 -4.00 12.76
N ALA A 45 17.67 -4.05 12.02
CA ALA A 45 17.71 -4.08 10.55
C ALA A 45 18.06 -2.71 9.93
N MET A 46 17.99 -1.61 10.67
CA MET A 46 18.40 -0.29 10.20
C MET A 46 19.93 -0.17 10.31
N ILE A 47 20.63 -0.37 9.20
CA ILE A 47 22.10 -0.36 9.15
C ILE A 47 22.64 1.06 9.39
N GLY A 48 21.88 2.07 8.98
CA GLY A 48 22.26 3.46 9.16
C GLY A 48 21.71 4.37 8.06
N ILE A 49 22.38 5.51 7.87
CA ILE A 49 22.14 6.42 6.75
C ILE A 49 23.31 6.41 5.75
N THR A 50 23.01 6.78 4.50
CA THR A 50 24.00 7.02 3.46
C THR A 50 23.64 8.26 2.65
N SER A 51 24.55 8.73 1.81
CA SER A 51 24.30 9.85 0.89
C SER A 51 24.46 9.41 -0.56
N VAL A 52 23.38 9.52 -1.33
CA VAL A 52 23.36 9.21 -2.77
C VAL A 52 22.98 10.48 -3.51
N ARG A 53 23.86 10.95 -4.40
CA ARG A 53 23.64 12.16 -5.22
C ARG A 53 23.23 13.40 -4.41
N GLY A 54 23.79 13.54 -3.21
CA GLY A 54 23.53 14.68 -2.30
C GLY A 54 22.29 14.52 -1.41
N GLU A 55 21.54 13.43 -1.54
CA GLU A 55 20.38 13.14 -0.69
C GLU A 55 20.75 12.10 0.38
N VAL A 56 20.39 12.39 1.63
CA VAL A 56 20.61 11.47 2.76
C VAL A 56 19.41 10.54 2.87
N MET A 57 19.65 9.23 2.95
CA MET A 57 18.60 8.23 3.05
C MET A 57 18.95 7.08 3.99
N PRO A 58 17.96 6.50 4.68
CA PRO A 58 18.13 5.32 5.51
C PRO A 58 18.45 4.07 4.68
N LEU A 59 19.21 3.15 5.28
CA LEU A 59 19.55 1.84 4.75
C LEU A 59 19.06 0.73 5.68
N VAL A 60 18.31 -0.22 5.12
CA VAL A 60 17.76 -1.38 5.83
C VAL A 60 18.38 -2.66 5.29
N ASP A 61 18.90 -3.52 6.18
CA ASP A 61 19.33 -4.88 5.84
C ASP A 61 18.14 -5.82 5.84
N LEU A 62 17.71 -6.25 4.66
CA LEU A 62 16.61 -7.19 4.55
C LEU A 62 16.98 -8.58 5.11
N ARG A 63 18.27 -8.95 5.15
CA ARG A 63 18.69 -10.23 5.75
C ARG A 63 18.45 -10.22 7.24
N THR A 64 18.86 -9.14 7.92
CA THR A 64 18.62 -8.97 9.36
C THR A 64 17.13 -8.90 9.65
N TYR A 65 16.35 -8.20 8.81
CA TYR A 65 14.90 -8.13 8.97
C TYR A 65 14.23 -9.52 8.87
N PHE A 66 14.57 -10.30 7.85
CA PHE A 66 13.99 -11.64 7.65
C PHE A 66 14.66 -12.75 8.47
N GLY A 67 15.66 -12.45 9.29
CA GLY A 67 16.42 -13.46 10.03
C GLY A 67 17.22 -14.40 9.14
N ILE A 68 17.62 -13.96 7.95
CA ILE A 68 18.41 -14.74 6.99
C ILE A 68 19.89 -14.53 7.28
N ALA A 69 20.64 -15.63 7.43
CA ALA A 69 22.08 -15.55 7.65
C ALA A 69 22.79 -14.93 6.43
N PRO A 70 23.61 -13.87 6.61
CA PRO A 70 24.34 -13.27 5.50
C PRO A 70 25.41 -14.24 4.99
N LYS A 71 25.48 -14.40 3.67
CA LYS A 71 26.53 -15.21 3.00
C LYS A 71 27.71 -14.36 2.52
N MET A 72 27.63 -13.04 2.67
CA MET A 72 28.64 -12.07 2.22
C MET A 72 28.65 -10.85 3.13
N SER A 73 29.73 -10.06 3.08
CA SER A 73 29.80 -8.80 3.80
C SER A 73 28.95 -7.72 3.12
N LEU A 74 28.59 -6.67 3.87
CA LEU A 74 27.82 -5.54 3.35
C LEU A 74 28.54 -4.84 2.19
N GLU A 75 29.87 -4.76 2.22
CA GLU A 75 30.68 -4.14 1.15
C GLU A 75 30.55 -4.85 -0.19
N SER A 76 30.17 -6.13 -0.17
CA SER A 76 29.94 -6.94 -1.37
C SER A 76 28.47 -6.92 -1.81
N SER A 77 27.57 -6.38 -0.99
CA SER A 77 26.14 -6.30 -1.26
C SER A 77 25.77 -5.25 -2.32
N LYS A 78 24.56 -5.39 -2.85
CA LYS A 78 23.87 -4.36 -3.62
C LYS A 78 22.91 -3.60 -2.72
N VAL A 79 22.55 -2.39 -3.12
CA VAL A 79 21.51 -1.60 -2.47
C VAL A 79 20.46 -1.23 -3.51
N ILE A 80 19.22 -1.65 -3.27
CA ILE A 80 18.07 -1.24 -4.06
C ILE A 80 17.54 0.05 -3.45
N ILE A 81 17.64 1.16 -4.17
CA ILE A 81 17.04 2.43 -3.78
C ILE A 81 15.59 2.41 -4.23
N ALA A 82 14.68 2.53 -3.29
CA ALA A 82 13.25 2.53 -3.52
C ALA A 82 12.59 3.75 -2.89
N GLU A 83 11.41 4.11 -3.38
CA GLU A 83 10.66 5.27 -2.91
C GLU A 83 9.24 4.87 -2.49
N PHE A 84 8.87 5.26 -1.28
CA PHE A 84 7.55 5.08 -0.67
C PHE A 84 7.17 6.39 -0.01
N ASN A 85 5.98 6.94 -0.29
CA ASN A 85 5.49 8.16 0.39
C ASN A 85 6.45 9.36 0.29
N GLU A 86 7.02 9.61 -0.91
CA GLU A 86 8.09 10.61 -1.16
C GLU A 86 9.40 10.38 -0.37
N SER A 87 9.48 9.32 0.42
CA SER A 87 10.67 8.94 1.19
C SER A 87 11.47 7.91 0.44
N LYS A 88 12.77 8.17 0.25
CA LYS A 88 13.70 7.22 -0.34
C LYS A 88 14.36 6.39 0.73
N LEU A 89 14.42 5.08 0.50
CA LEU A 89 15.10 4.13 1.37
C LEU A 89 15.97 3.21 0.52
N GLY A 90 17.10 2.77 1.07
CA GLY A 90 17.91 1.73 0.46
C GLY A 90 17.73 0.39 1.17
N PHE A 91 17.53 -0.66 0.40
CA PHE A 91 17.50 -2.04 0.90
C PHE A 91 18.78 -2.76 0.51
N ALA A 92 19.56 -3.20 1.51
CA ALA A 92 20.74 -4.01 1.28
C ALA A 92 20.33 -5.45 0.95
N VAL A 93 20.84 -5.97 -0.17
CA VAL A 93 20.55 -7.29 -0.73
C VAL A 93 21.84 -7.94 -1.23
N ASP A 94 21.86 -9.27 -1.37
CA ASP A 94 23.08 -9.97 -1.81
C ASP A 94 23.39 -9.68 -3.27
N ALA A 95 22.40 -9.86 -4.13
CA ALA A 95 22.50 -9.62 -5.56
C ALA A 95 21.13 -9.26 -6.13
N VAL A 96 21.13 -8.56 -7.26
CA VAL A 96 19.95 -8.31 -8.08
C VAL A 96 20.11 -9.07 -9.38
N GLU A 97 19.05 -9.73 -9.84
CA GLU A 97 19.02 -10.45 -11.10
C GLU A 97 18.55 -9.54 -12.25
N ARG A 98 17.44 -9.89 -12.89
CA ARG A 98 16.79 -9.14 -13.97
C ARG A 98 15.36 -8.77 -13.58
N ILE A 99 14.76 -7.89 -14.37
CA ILE A 99 13.36 -7.55 -14.26
C ILE A 99 12.53 -8.69 -14.87
N TYR A 100 11.45 -9.05 -14.19
CA TYR A 100 10.48 -10.03 -14.64
C TYR A 100 9.10 -9.40 -14.71
N GLY A 101 8.37 -9.70 -15.79
CA GLY A 101 6.92 -9.52 -15.83
C GLY A 101 6.26 -10.70 -15.12
N ILE A 102 5.27 -10.41 -14.30
CA ILE A 102 4.47 -11.38 -13.56
C ILE A 102 3.02 -11.23 -14.01
N ASP A 103 2.38 -12.35 -14.32
CA ASP A 103 0.93 -12.41 -14.44
C ASP A 103 0.34 -12.39 -13.02
N PRO A 104 -0.55 -11.45 -12.69
CA PRO A 104 -1.19 -11.38 -11.37
C PRO A 104 -1.88 -12.67 -10.92
N SER A 105 -2.26 -13.56 -11.84
CA SER A 105 -2.82 -14.88 -11.51
C SER A 105 -1.80 -15.86 -10.93
N GLU A 106 -0.50 -15.61 -11.07
CA GLU A 106 0.57 -16.41 -10.47
C GLU A 106 0.84 -16.05 -8.99
N LEU A 107 0.25 -14.95 -8.51
CA LEU A 107 0.42 -14.48 -7.14
C LEU A 107 -0.44 -15.30 -6.17
N ASP A 108 0.23 -16.02 -5.28
CA ASP A 108 -0.39 -16.85 -4.26
C ASP A 108 -0.20 -16.22 -2.87
N SER A 109 -1.28 -15.77 -2.24
CA SER A 109 -1.29 -15.23 -0.87
C SER A 109 -1.75 -16.24 0.18
N THR A 110 -1.98 -17.51 -0.18
CA THR A 110 -2.52 -18.51 0.75
C THR A 110 -1.59 -18.83 1.91
N LEU A 111 -0.28 -18.63 1.73
CA LEU A 111 0.75 -18.91 2.73
C LEU A 111 1.15 -17.70 3.59
N THR A 112 0.78 -16.49 3.17
CA THR A 112 1.16 -15.21 3.80
C THR A 112 0.92 -15.23 5.30
N ASN A 113 -0.33 -15.29 5.75
CA ASN A 113 -0.64 -15.25 7.18
C ASN A 113 -0.53 -16.61 7.88
N ALA A 114 -0.46 -17.72 7.11
CA ALA A 114 -0.46 -19.07 7.66
C ALA A 114 0.93 -19.55 8.07
N VAL A 115 1.95 -19.23 7.26
CA VAL A 115 3.31 -19.78 7.42
C VAL A 115 4.38 -18.70 7.31
N LEU A 116 4.20 -17.72 6.42
CA LEU A 116 5.23 -16.73 6.09
C LEU A 116 5.18 -15.46 6.94
N GLY A 117 4.16 -15.34 7.81
CA GLY A 117 3.93 -14.17 8.66
C GLY A 117 3.53 -12.92 7.87
N ASN A 118 3.46 -11.79 8.57
CA ASN A 118 2.89 -10.56 8.02
C ASN A 118 3.85 -9.77 7.11
N SER A 119 5.04 -10.29 6.83
CA SER A 119 6.09 -9.58 6.09
C SER A 119 6.19 -9.97 4.61
N ILE A 120 5.42 -10.97 4.16
CA ILE A 120 5.39 -11.44 2.77
C ILE A 120 3.95 -11.32 2.27
N LEU A 121 3.70 -10.55 1.20
CA LEU A 121 2.38 -10.41 0.60
C LEU A 121 2.01 -11.61 -0.28
N TYR A 122 2.94 -12.07 -1.10
CA TYR A 122 2.68 -13.08 -2.13
C TYR A 122 3.87 -14.02 -2.32
N VAL A 123 3.55 -15.21 -2.83
CA VAL A 123 4.50 -16.20 -3.32
C VAL A 123 4.25 -16.40 -4.80
N ILE A 124 5.30 -16.41 -5.60
CA ILE A 124 5.26 -16.82 -7.00
C ILE A 124 5.97 -18.16 -7.11
N LYS A 125 5.25 -19.16 -7.62
CA LYS A 125 5.80 -20.51 -7.83
C LYS A 125 6.61 -20.54 -9.12
N ARG A 126 7.91 -20.81 -9.03
CA ARG A 126 8.75 -21.09 -10.21
C ARG A 126 9.34 -22.50 -10.12
N LYS A 127 9.88 -22.97 -11.24
CA LYS A 127 10.42 -24.33 -11.35
C LYS A 127 11.57 -24.61 -10.39
N ASP A 128 12.45 -23.63 -10.20
CA ASP A 128 13.70 -23.82 -9.46
C ASP A 128 13.62 -23.27 -8.03
N ALA A 129 13.01 -22.10 -7.84
CA ALA A 129 12.82 -21.48 -6.53
C ALA A 129 11.56 -20.62 -6.50
N ASN A 130 10.85 -20.59 -5.37
CA ASN A 130 9.75 -19.65 -5.18
C ASN A 130 10.29 -18.24 -4.98
N VAL A 131 9.62 -17.24 -5.55
CA VAL A 131 9.91 -15.83 -5.30
C VAL A 131 8.95 -15.31 -4.24
N LEU A 132 9.48 -14.65 -3.22
CA LEU A 132 8.66 -14.01 -2.19
C LEU A 132 8.52 -12.52 -2.46
N ILE A 133 7.31 -11.98 -2.41
CA ILE A 133 7.07 -10.54 -2.50
C ILE A 133 6.84 -9.99 -1.09
N PRO A 134 7.76 -9.18 -0.53
CA PRO A 134 7.58 -8.58 0.77
C PRO A 134 6.45 -7.57 0.87
N ASP A 135 5.88 -7.45 2.07
CA ASP A 135 5.14 -6.25 2.48
C ASP A 135 6.14 -5.18 2.90
N TYR A 136 6.51 -4.32 1.95
CA TYR A 136 7.45 -3.23 2.22
C TYR A 136 6.92 -2.17 3.17
N GLU A 137 5.59 -1.97 3.24
CA GLU A 137 5.01 -1.05 4.21
C GLU A 137 5.23 -1.58 5.64
N ALA A 138 5.05 -2.89 5.83
CA ALA A 138 5.36 -3.54 7.10
C ALA A 138 6.84 -3.46 7.48
N ILE A 139 7.74 -3.68 6.51
CA ILE A 139 9.18 -3.53 6.73
C ILE A 139 9.54 -2.11 7.16
N ILE A 140 9.02 -1.10 6.45
CA ILE A 140 9.33 0.30 6.71
C ILE A 140 8.81 0.72 8.08
N GLN A 141 7.57 0.39 8.43
CA GLN A 141 7.01 0.75 9.73
C GLN A 141 7.73 0.05 10.89
N ALA A 142 8.14 -1.22 10.71
CA ALA A 142 8.90 -1.94 11.74
C ALA A 142 10.34 -1.39 11.89
N ALA A 143 11.02 -1.09 10.79
CA ALA A 143 12.39 -0.59 10.81
C ALA A 143 12.48 0.89 11.23
N ALA A 144 11.43 1.67 10.96
CA ALA A 144 11.33 3.09 11.27
C ALA A 144 9.91 3.42 11.80
N PRO A 145 9.65 3.21 13.11
CA PRO A 145 8.32 3.43 13.70
C PRO A 145 7.75 4.84 13.56
N ALA A 146 8.60 5.84 13.27
CA ALA A 146 8.16 7.19 12.95
C ALA A 146 7.21 7.28 11.73
N PHE A 147 7.15 6.24 10.88
CA PHE A 147 6.21 6.14 9.77
C PHE A 147 4.84 5.54 10.16
N ASP A 148 4.64 5.05 11.38
CA ASP A 148 3.32 4.64 11.88
C ASP A 148 2.56 5.86 12.44
N THR A 149 1.45 6.23 11.81
CA THR A 149 0.63 7.38 12.17
C THR A 149 -0.68 7.00 12.87
N THR A 150 -0.94 5.71 13.12
CA THR A 150 -2.20 5.26 13.73
C THR A 150 -2.47 5.90 15.09
N LEU A 151 -1.41 6.13 15.87
CA LEU A 151 -1.47 6.78 17.18
C LEU A 151 -1.60 8.31 17.09
N SER A 152 -1.29 8.90 15.94
CA SER A 152 -1.38 10.36 15.73
C SER A 152 -2.80 10.85 15.39
N VAL A 153 -3.75 9.93 15.23
CA VAL A 153 -5.14 10.27 14.91
C VAL A 153 -5.83 10.91 16.12
N ASP A 154 -6.16 12.19 15.98
CA ASP A 154 -7.00 12.95 16.91
C ASP A 154 -8.47 12.52 16.77
N LEU A 155 -8.94 11.69 17.71
CA LEU A 155 -10.30 11.17 17.72
C LEU A 155 -11.34 12.26 18.03
N ASP A 156 -10.99 13.29 18.79
CA ASP A 156 -11.89 14.40 19.08
C ASP A 156 -12.16 15.19 17.79
N ARG A 157 -11.09 15.44 17.01
CA ARG A 157 -11.23 16.07 15.70
C ARG A 157 -12.06 15.25 14.72
N VAL A 158 -11.89 13.92 14.73
CA VAL A 158 -12.72 13.02 13.92
C VAL A 158 -14.19 13.10 14.35
N ALA A 159 -14.47 13.10 15.66
CA ALA A 159 -15.82 13.22 16.20
C ALA A 159 -16.49 14.54 15.79
N GLU A 160 -15.76 15.66 15.82
CA GLU A 160 -16.27 16.96 15.34
C GLU A 160 -16.66 16.92 13.86
N LEU A 161 -15.81 16.35 13.00
CA LEU A 161 -16.07 16.22 11.57
C LEU A 161 -17.22 15.27 11.26
N ALA A 162 -17.36 14.23 12.08
CA ALA A 162 -18.38 13.21 11.96
C ALA A 162 -19.73 13.63 12.57
N ALA A 163 -19.78 14.63 13.45
CA ALA A 163 -21.02 15.07 14.11
C ALA A 163 -22.23 15.28 13.18
N PRO A 164 -22.10 15.88 11.96
CA PRO A 164 -23.22 16.03 11.04
C PRO A 164 -23.77 14.71 10.45
N LEU A 165 -22.98 13.64 10.51
CA LEU A 165 -23.34 12.32 10.00
C LEU A 165 -24.32 11.62 10.94
N GLY A 166 -24.33 11.95 12.23
CA GLY A 166 -25.14 11.29 13.24
C GLY A 166 -24.58 9.90 13.58
N ASP A 167 -25.45 8.89 13.56
CA ASP A 167 -25.07 7.50 13.81
C ASP A 167 -24.19 6.92 12.71
N LEU A 168 -22.89 6.80 12.99
CA LEU A 168 -21.86 6.36 12.05
C LEU A 168 -21.93 4.86 11.70
N SER A 169 -22.57 4.06 12.56
CA SER A 169 -22.71 2.61 12.35
C SER A 169 -23.53 2.25 11.11
N ARG A 170 -24.31 3.21 10.60
CA ARG A 170 -25.17 3.05 9.42
C ARG A 170 -24.42 3.13 8.11
N PHE A 171 -23.24 3.76 8.09
CA PHE A 171 -22.46 3.91 6.88
C PHE A 171 -21.70 2.62 6.57
N ARG A 172 -21.78 2.21 5.31
CA ARG A 172 -21.08 1.03 4.79
C ARG A 172 -19.85 1.47 4.01
N ILE A 173 -18.66 1.15 4.51
CA ILE A 173 -17.39 1.51 3.89
C ILE A 173 -16.75 0.24 3.33
N LEU A 174 -16.37 0.28 2.06
CA LEU A 174 -15.55 -0.76 1.44
C LEU A 174 -14.09 -0.32 1.48
N VAL A 175 -13.21 -1.17 1.99
CA VAL A 175 -11.77 -0.95 2.03
C VAL A 175 -11.08 -2.00 1.17
N ALA A 176 -10.39 -1.58 0.11
CA ALA A 176 -9.61 -2.41 -0.78
C ALA A 176 -8.12 -2.06 -0.65
N GLU A 177 -7.36 -2.92 0.01
CA GLU A 177 -5.95 -2.69 0.32
C GLU A 177 -5.30 -4.07 0.41
N ASP A 178 -4.16 -4.27 -0.24
CA ASP A 178 -3.57 -5.60 -0.33
C ASP A 178 -2.63 -5.90 0.85
N SER A 179 -1.92 -4.88 1.35
CA SER A 179 -1.17 -4.95 2.61
C SER A 179 -2.09 -5.24 3.79
N PRO A 180 -1.96 -6.41 4.46
CA PRO A 180 -2.75 -6.73 5.64
C PRO A 180 -2.53 -5.73 6.79
N LEU A 181 -1.29 -5.22 6.93
CA LEU A 181 -0.97 -4.21 7.93
C LEU A 181 -1.75 -2.93 7.67
N ILE A 182 -1.60 -2.34 6.48
CA ILE A 182 -2.26 -1.07 6.17
C ILE A 182 -3.78 -1.23 6.18
N ARG A 183 -4.31 -2.34 5.69
CA ARG A 183 -5.75 -2.63 5.71
C ARG A 183 -6.29 -2.65 7.13
N THR A 184 -5.56 -3.29 8.06
CA THR A 184 -5.90 -3.31 9.48
C THR A 184 -5.86 -1.90 10.07
N GLN A 185 -4.81 -1.13 9.78
CA GLN A 185 -4.67 0.25 10.29
C GLN A 185 -5.81 1.17 9.83
N ILE A 186 -6.20 1.10 8.55
CA ILE A 186 -7.35 1.84 8.02
C ILE A 186 -8.61 1.48 8.81
N CYS A 187 -8.87 0.19 9.00
CA CYS A 187 -10.07 -0.30 9.66
C CYS A 187 -10.09 0.05 11.15
N ASP A 188 -8.96 -0.10 11.85
CA ASP A 188 -8.84 0.22 13.27
C ASP A 188 -9.09 1.71 13.53
N VAL A 189 -8.52 2.57 12.68
CA VAL A 189 -8.72 4.01 12.79
C VAL A 189 -10.17 4.39 12.49
N LEU A 190 -10.79 3.82 11.46
CA LEU A 190 -12.21 4.05 11.15
C LEU A 190 -13.14 3.54 12.28
N ASN A 191 -12.85 2.36 12.84
CA ASN A 191 -13.59 1.78 13.97
C ASN A 191 -13.47 2.66 15.22
N ARG A 192 -12.26 3.13 15.56
CA ARG A 192 -12.04 4.09 16.66
C ARG A 192 -12.80 5.40 16.46
N GLY A 193 -12.97 5.81 15.20
CA GLY A 193 -13.82 6.94 14.81
C GLY A 193 -15.33 6.68 14.84
N GLY A 194 -15.76 5.44 15.11
CA GLY A 194 -17.18 5.04 15.24
C GLY A 194 -17.81 4.38 14.01
N PHE A 195 -17.06 4.20 12.92
CA PHE A 195 -17.55 3.47 11.75
C PHE A 195 -17.45 1.96 11.98
N THR A 196 -18.58 1.27 12.12
CA THR A 196 -18.59 -0.19 12.34
C THR A 196 -18.97 -0.99 11.10
N GLY A 197 -19.53 -0.36 10.07
CA GLY A 197 -19.99 -0.99 8.83
C GLY A 197 -18.87 -1.18 7.79
N ILE A 198 -17.72 -1.74 8.18
CA ILE A 198 -16.54 -1.82 7.30
C ILE A 198 -16.45 -3.21 6.66
N THR A 199 -16.52 -3.29 5.33
CA THR A 199 -16.15 -4.49 4.57
C THR A 199 -14.72 -4.34 4.06
N GLN A 200 -13.91 -5.38 4.29
CA GLN A 200 -12.51 -5.43 3.89
C GLN A 200 -12.32 -6.43 2.76
N VAL A 201 -11.53 -6.06 1.76
CA VAL A 201 -11.11 -6.93 0.65
C VAL A 201 -9.62 -6.70 0.36
N ALA A 202 -8.96 -7.71 -0.19
CA ALA A 202 -7.50 -7.71 -0.36
C ALA A 202 -7.02 -7.19 -1.73
N ASP A 203 -7.94 -6.83 -2.63
CA ASP A 203 -7.60 -6.47 -4.00
C ASP A 203 -8.80 -5.78 -4.68
N GLY A 204 -8.53 -5.02 -5.75
CA GLY A 204 -9.57 -4.27 -6.45
C GLY A 204 -10.60 -5.16 -7.15
N LYS A 205 -10.25 -6.38 -7.56
CA LYS A 205 -11.18 -7.29 -8.23
C LYS A 205 -12.26 -7.75 -7.26
N GLU A 206 -11.87 -8.07 -6.03
CA GLU A 206 -12.81 -8.39 -4.94
C GLU A 206 -13.70 -7.19 -4.62
N ALA A 207 -13.14 -5.98 -4.61
CA ALA A 207 -13.91 -4.75 -4.41
C ALA A 207 -14.97 -4.56 -5.51
N TRP A 208 -14.58 -4.74 -6.77
CA TRP A 208 -15.50 -4.67 -7.90
C TRP A 208 -16.61 -5.72 -7.81
N ASP A 209 -16.26 -6.96 -7.48
CA ASP A 209 -17.22 -8.06 -7.35
C ASP A 209 -18.24 -7.79 -6.25
N ARG A 210 -17.81 -7.21 -5.11
CA ARG A 210 -18.71 -6.75 -4.03
C ARG A 210 -19.63 -5.61 -4.49
N LEU A 211 -19.09 -4.63 -5.21
CA LEU A 211 -19.87 -3.50 -5.71
C LEU A 211 -20.91 -3.90 -6.76
N ALA A 212 -20.68 -5.01 -7.48
CA ALA A 212 -21.62 -5.56 -8.46
C ALA A 212 -22.81 -6.31 -7.82
N VAL A 213 -22.73 -6.68 -6.53
CA VAL A 213 -23.84 -7.37 -5.82
C VAL A 213 -24.99 -6.38 -5.60
N LYS A 214 -26.14 -6.60 -6.26
CA LYS A 214 -27.29 -5.66 -6.25
C LYS A 214 -27.81 -5.29 -4.85
N ASN A 215 -27.77 -6.21 -3.91
CA ASN A 215 -28.28 -6.00 -2.54
C ASN A 215 -27.20 -5.50 -1.57
N GLU A 216 -25.97 -5.34 -2.05
CA GLU A 216 -24.88 -4.77 -1.30
C GLU A 216 -24.68 -3.32 -1.77
N ARG A 217 -24.66 -2.40 -0.81
CA ARG A 217 -24.53 -0.96 -1.07
C ARG A 217 -23.50 -0.40 -0.11
N TYR A 218 -22.72 0.51 -0.65
CA TYR A 218 -21.62 1.16 0.04
C TYR A 218 -21.77 2.67 -0.10
N ASP A 219 -21.40 3.39 0.94
CA ASP A 219 -21.44 4.86 1.00
C ASP A 219 -20.08 5.48 0.69
N LEU A 220 -19.02 4.68 0.76
CA LEU A 220 -17.63 5.09 0.50
C LEU A 220 -16.79 3.87 0.09
N LEU A 221 -15.89 4.07 -0.87
CA LEU A 221 -14.77 3.17 -1.14
C LEU A 221 -13.46 3.87 -0.75
N ILE A 222 -12.60 3.17 -0.01
CA ILE A 222 -11.19 3.52 0.19
C ILE A 222 -10.39 2.44 -0.51
N THR A 223 -9.52 2.82 -1.45
CA THR A 223 -8.75 1.85 -2.26
C THR A 223 -7.28 2.24 -2.34
N ASP A 224 -6.39 1.26 -2.20
CA ASP A 224 -5.01 1.39 -2.66
C ASP A 224 -4.94 1.43 -4.18
N VAL A 225 -3.79 1.82 -4.73
CA VAL A 225 -3.51 1.80 -6.18
C VAL A 225 -2.84 0.50 -6.60
N GLU A 226 -1.79 0.06 -5.90
CA GLU A 226 -0.92 -1.04 -6.30
C GLU A 226 -1.51 -2.37 -5.84
N MET A 227 -2.55 -2.82 -6.55
CA MET A 227 -3.14 -4.13 -6.33
C MET A 227 -2.92 -5.00 -7.57
N PRO A 228 -2.70 -6.32 -7.39
CA PRO A 228 -2.25 -7.18 -8.46
C PRO A 228 -3.28 -7.41 -9.57
N ARG A 229 -4.53 -7.76 -9.24
CA ARG A 229 -5.49 -8.23 -10.26
C ARG A 229 -6.29 -7.09 -10.88
N LEU A 230 -6.66 -6.11 -10.07
CA LEU A 230 -7.28 -4.88 -10.54
C LEU A 230 -6.75 -3.73 -9.70
N ASP A 231 -5.95 -2.87 -10.33
CA ASP A 231 -5.38 -1.70 -9.66
C ASP A 231 -6.46 -0.66 -9.31
N GLY A 232 -6.19 0.16 -8.31
CA GLY A 232 -7.14 1.14 -7.80
C GLY A 232 -7.56 2.20 -8.83
N VAL A 233 -6.65 2.61 -9.73
CA VAL A 233 -6.96 3.61 -10.75
C VAL A 233 -7.94 3.04 -11.77
N THR A 234 -7.72 1.81 -12.22
CA THR A 234 -8.63 1.10 -13.12
C THR A 234 -9.97 0.82 -12.45
N LEU A 235 -9.97 0.40 -11.18
CA LEU A 235 -11.19 0.23 -10.38
C LEU A 235 -12.02 1.52 -10.32
N VAL A 236 -11.39 2.66 -10.01
CA VAL A 236 -12.07 3.97 -9.96
C VAL A 236 -12.68 4.30 -11.33
N LYS A 237 -11.93 4.14 -12.43
CA LYS A 237 -12.46 4.39 -13.78
C LYS A 237 -13.70 3.55 -14.08
N GLN A 238 -13.68 2.26 -13.73
CA GLN A 238 -14.82 1.36 -13.91
C GLN A 238 -16.02 1.81 -13.08
N ILE A 239 -15.81 2.19 -11.81
CA ILE A 239 -16.86 2.71 -10.92
C ILE A 239 -17.48 3.98 -11.50
N LYS A 240 -16.65 4.94 -11.95
CA LYS A 240 -17.11 6.23 -12.48
C LYS A 240 -17.80 6.12 -13.85
N ALA A 241 -17.48 5.08 -14.62
CA ALA A 241 -18.20 4.75 -15.85
C ALA A 241 -19.53 4.00 -15.61
N HIS A 242 -19.70 3.35 -14.45
CA HIS A 242 -20.87 2.53 -14.17
C HIS A 242 -22.12 3.36 -13.82
N PRO A 243 -23.28 3.14 -14.47
CA PRO A 243 -24.48 3.98 -14.30
C PRO A 243 -24.96 4.12 -12.85
N GLU A 244 -24.90 3.04 -12.07
CA GLU A 244 -25.34 2.99 -10.67
C GLU A 244 -24.23 3.37 -9.67
N LEU A 245 -22.96 3.16 -10.00
CA LEU A 245 -21.85 3.32 -9.04
C LEU A 245 -21.11 4.64 -9.21
N ARG A 246 -21.29 5.37 -10.31
CA ARG A 246 -20.58 6.63 -10.59
C ARG A 246 -20.70 7.71 -9.51
N ARG A 247 -21.72 7.61 -8.64
CA ARG A 247 -21.95 8.52 -7.51
C ARG A 247 -21.30 8.06 -6.21
N LEU A 248 -20.81 6.82 -6.13
CA LEU A 248 -20.06 6.30 -4.99
C LEU A 248 -18.82 7.19 -4.79
N PRO A 249 -18.65 7.83 -3.63
CA PRO A 249 -17.43 8.52 -3.29
C PRO A 249 -16.27 7.51 -3.19
N VAL A 250 -15.14 7.84 -3.81
CA VAL A 250 -13.92 7.01 -3.78
C VAL A 250 -12.73 7.83 -3.29
N ILE A 251 -12.05 7.30 -2.27
CA ILE A 251 -10.76 7.80 -1.78
C ILE A 251 -9.68 6.85 -2.28
N ILE A 252 -8.69 7.37 -2.98
CA ILE A 252 -7.44 6.65 -3.22
C ILE A 252 -6.50 6.92 -2.06
N TYR A 253 -6.01 5.86 -1.41
CA TYR A 253 -5.03 5.91 -0.33
C TYR A 253 -3.79 5.12 -0.73
N SER A 254 -2.71 5.78 -1.15
CA SER A 254 -1.60 5.11 -1.87
C SER A 254 -0.22 5.60 -1.43
N SER A 255 0.79 4.75 -1.62
CA SER A 255 2.19 5.09 -1.36
C SER A 255 2.92 5.75 -2.53
N ILE A 256 2.31 5.79 -3.73
CA ILE A 256 2.95 6.35 -4.91
C ILE A 256 2.56 7.82 -5.10
N MET A 257 3.58 8.66 -5.23
CA MET A 257 3.43 10.09 -5.51
C MET A 257 4.10 10.53 -6.82
N ALA A 258 4.53 9.59 -7.68
CA ALA A 258 5.07 9.92 -9.00
C ALA A 258 4.07 10.81 -9.78
N GLN A 259 4.56 11.86 -10.42
CA GLN A 259 3.72 12.88 -11.06
C GLN A 259 2.75 12.27 -12.08
N ASP A 260 3.21 11.28 -12.85
CA ASP A 260 2.38 10.55 -13.83
C ASP A 260 1.23 9.79 -13.16
N VAL A 261 1.46 9.23 -11.97
CA VAL A 261 0.43 8.52 -11.20
C VAL A 261 -0.59 9.51 -10.64
N ARG A 262 -0.17 10.69 -10.16
CA ARG A 262 -1.11 11.75 -9.73
C ARG A 262 -2.02 12.23 -10.87
N VAL A 263 -1.47 12.35 -12.08
CA VAL A 263 -2.26 12.70 -13.28
C VAL A 263 -3.26 11.59 -13.61
N LYS A 264 -2.83 10.32 -13.57
CA LYS A 264 -3.71 9.16 -13.78
C LYS A 264 -4.85 9.09 -12.75
N ILE A 265 -4.53 9.30 -11.46
CA ILE A 265 -5.50 9.35 -10.36
C ILE A 265 -6.53 10.47 -10.59
N SER A 266 -6.05 11.67 -10.90
CA SER A 266 -6.93 12.83 -11.15
C SER A 266 -7.85 12.59 -12.36
N GLY A 267 -7.32 11.98 -13.42
CA GLY A 267 -8.09 11.61 -14.61
C GLY A 267 -9.06 10.45 -14.41
N ALA A 268 -8.90 9.63 -13.36
CA ALA A 268 -9.81 8.52 -13.07
C ALA A 268 -11.14 8.97 -12.45
N GLY A 269 -11.19 10.17 -11.87
CA GLY A 269 -12.40 10.72 -11.25
C GLY A 269 -12.59 10.34 -9.78
N ALA A 270 -11.52 9.98 -9.06
CA ALA A 270 -11.57 9.80 -7.61
C ALA A 270 -11.97 11.11 -6.91
N ASP A 271 -12.71 11.02 -5.80
CA ASP A 271 -13.22 12.18 -5.07
C ASP A 271 -12.18 12.73 -4.08
N ALA A 272 -11.21 11.90 -3.68
CA ALA A 272 -10.04 12.33 -2.93
C ALA A 272 -8.84 11.41 -3.20
N HIS A 273 -7.65 11.96 -3.02
CA HIS A 273 -6.39 11.24 -2.96
C HIS A 273 -5.67 11.63 -1.67
N VAL A 274 -5.22 10.62 -0.92
CA VAL A 274 -4.46 10.77 0.31
C VAL A 274 -3.25 9.84 0.22
N THR A 275 -2.10 10.31 0.67
CA THR A 275 -0.85 9.56 0.61
C THR A 275 -0.68 8.77 1.91
N LYS A 276 -0.11 7.57 1.85
CA LYS A 276 0.35 6.90 3.07
C LYS A 276 1.52 7.73 3.67
N PRO A 277 1.72 7.76 4.99
CA PRO A 277 0.89 7.20 6.05
C PRO A 277 -0.16 8.21 6.58
N GLU A 278 -0.76 9.10 5.79
CA GLU A 278 -1.66 10.16 6.29
C GLU A 278 -3.07 9.65 6.70
N LEU A 279 -3.15 8.67 7.60
CA LEU A 279 -4.41 8.12 8.14
C LEU A 279 -5.34 9.19 8.72
N PRO A 280 -4.88 10.17 9.53
CA PRO A 280 -5.77 11.22 10.03
C PRO A 280 -6.46 12.00 8.90
N ARG A 281 -5.71 12.31 7.84
CA ARG A 281 -6.23 13.01 6.66
C ARG A 281 -7.20 12.15 5.87
N MET A 282 -6.95 10.84 5.77
CA MET A 282 -7.86 9.89 5.12
C MET A 282 -9.22 9.88 5.82
N VAL A 283 -9.26 9.79 7.16
CA VAL A 283 -10.51 9.81 7.94
C VAL A 283 -11.25 11.14 7.78
N GLU A 284 -10.52 12.26 7.81
CA GLU A 284 -11.11 13.58 7.59
C GLU A 284 -11.80 13.66 6.21
N LYS A 285 -11.16 13.13 5.16
CA LYS A 285 -11.75 13.07 3.82
C LYS A 285 -12.96 12.15 3.77
N ALA A 286 -12.91 10.99 4.42
CA ALA A 286 -14.03 10.07 4.54
C ALA A 286 -15.26 10.76 5.15
N CYS A 287 -15.10 11.40 6.32
CA CYS A 287 -16.19 12.09 7.00
C CYS A 287 -16.81 13.21 6.13
N ARG A 288 -15.96 14.01 5.48
CA ARG A 288 -16.41 15.09 4.59
C ARG A 288 -17.19 14.58 3.37
N LEU A 289 -16.69 13.54 2.71
CA LEU A 289 -17.36 12.97 1.54
C LEU A 289 -18.71 12.36 1.90
N LEU A 290 -18.78 11.61 3.00
CA LEU A 290 -20.03 11.06 3.53
C LEU A 290 -21.04 12.17 3.86
N ALA A 291 -20.58 13.27 4.46
CA ALA A 291 -21.45 14.40 4.83
C ALA A 291 -22.03 15.09 3.59
N ASN A 292 -21.21 15.26 2.56
CA ASN A 292 -21.63 15.84 1.29
C ASN A 292 -22.62 14.93 0.54
N SER A 293 -22.40 13.61 0.55
CA SER A 293 -23.33 12.65 -0.04
C SER A 293 -24.69 12.66 0.65
N LYS A 294 -24.71 12.69 2.00
CA LYS A 294 -25.95 12.79 2.79
C LYS A 294 -26.73 14.08 2.47
N LYS A 295 -26.05 15.22 2.38
CA LYS A 295 -26.66 16.52 1.99
C LYS A 295 -27.28 16.46 0.59
N LYS A 296 -26.57 15.89 -0.39
CA LYS A 296 -27.07 15.74 -1.77
C LYS A 296 -28.29 14.82 -1.84
N GLN A 297 -28.32 13.75 -1.06
CA GLN A 297 -29.47 12.84 -0.99
C GLN A 297 -30.68 13.50 -0.32
N ALA A 298 -30.47 14.32 0.71
CA ALA A 298 -31.54 15.08 1.36
C ALA A 298 -32.13 16.17 0.45
N ALA A 299 -31.30 16.84 -0.36
CA ALA A 299 -31.75 17.88 -1.29
C ALA A 299 -32.44 17.34 -2.57
N ALA A 300 -32.31 16.04 -2.85
CA ALA A 300 -32.92 15.38 -4.00
C ALA A 300 -34.27 14.70 -3.67
N ARG A 301 -34.74 14.81 -2.43
CA ARG A 301 -36.05 14.36 -1.93
C ARG A 301 -36.95 15.56 -1.72
#